data_AF-A0A3D4EYG8-F1
#
_entry.id   AF-A0A3D4EYG8-F1
#
_cell.length_a   1.000
_cell.length_b   1.000
_cell.length_c   1.000
_cell.angle_alpha   90.00
_cell.angle_beta   90.00
_cell.angle_gamma   90.00
#
_symmetry.space_group_name_H-M   'P 1'
#
loop_
_entity.id
_entity.type
_entity.pdbx_description
1 polymer ?
#
loop_
_entity_poly.entity_id
_entity_poly.type
_entity_poly.pdbx_seq_one_letter_code
_entity_poly.pdbx_strand_id
1 'polypeptide(L)'
;QAKARELSSEEHLIFICGHYEGVDHRVIEQLVDLEISIGDYVLTNGAIAAAVVTDAIVRLLPGALGDPRSALDESFIDPNLLEAPAYTKPIEFRGLKVPEILLSGHHAKIEEWKSEMSIKRTKENRPDLLE
;
A
#
# COMPACT_ATOMS: atom_id res chain seq x y z
N GLN A 1 -5.76 -1.26 -0.82
CA GLN A 1 -5.78 0.09 -1.44
C GLN A 1 -7.19 0.56 -1.81
N ALA A 2 -8.01 -0.24 -2.49
CA ALA A 2 -9.39 0.16 -2.86
C ALA A 2 -10.22 0.72 -1.68
N LYS A 3 -10.27 0.00 -0.56
CA LYS A 3 -10.98 0.46 0.65
C LYS A 3 -10.43 1.78 1.23
N ALA A 4 -9.11 2.00 1.18
CA ALA A 4 -8.52 3.27 1.62
C ALA A 4 -8.92 4.44 0.71
N ARG A 5 -8.99 4.21 -0.61
CA ARG A 5 -9.50 5.21 -1.58
C ARG A 5 -10.97 5.54 -1.33
N GLU A 6 -11.80 4.53 -1.10
CA GLU A 6 -13.20 4.72 -0.70
C GLU A 6 -13.31 5.59 0.55
N LEU A 7 -12.64 5.20 1.64
CA LEU A 7 -12.69 5.93 2.91
C LEU A 7 -12.05 7.32 2.85
N SER A 8 -11.12 7.58 1.91
CA SER A 8 -10.54 8.92 1.71
C SER A 8 -11.52 9.94 1.12
N SER A 9 -12.67 9.49 0.62
CA SER A 9 -13.74 10.37 0.16
C SER A 9 -14.72 10.80 1.25
N GLU A 10 -14.63 10.18 2.43
CA GLU A 10 -15.50 10.49 3.57
C GLU A 10 -15.04 11.78 4.27
N GLU A 11 -16.00 12.64 4.63
CA GLU A 11 -15.69 13.89 5.35
C GLU A 11 -15.28 13.66 6.80
N HIS A 12 -15.77 12.58 7.41
CA HIS A 12 -15.56 12.28 8.81
C HIS A 12 -15.61 10.77 9.09
N LEU A 13 -14.62 10.27 9.83
CA LEU A 13 -14.51 8.87 10.23
C LEU A 13 -14.31 8.77 11.73
N ILE A 14 -15.02 7.85 12.38
CA ILE A 14 -14.85 7.51 13.79
C ILE A 14 -14.34 6.08 13.88
N PHE A 15 -13.20 5.87 14.55
CA PHE A 15 -12.65 4.55 14.79
C PHE A 15 -12.96 4.06 16.20
N ILE A 16 -13.70 2.96 16.32
CA ILE A 16 -13.89 2.24 17.58
C ILE A 16 -12.75 1.23 17.73
N CYS A 17 -11.83 1.51 18.65
CA CYS A 17 -10.69 0.64 18.91
C CYS A 17 -11.01 -0.35 20.03
N GLY A 18 -11.35 -1.59 19.68
CA GLY A 18 -11.54 -2.65 20.65
C GLY A 18 -10.30 -2.92 21.51
N HIS A 19 -10.51 -3.32 22.76
CA HIS A 19 -9.48 -3.78 23.68
C HIS A 19 -9.99 -5.01 24.43
N TYR A 20 -9.09 -5.79 25.05
CA TYR A 20 -9.43 -7.04 25.73
C TYR A 20 -10.03 -8.05 24.75
N GLU A 21 -11.15 -8.68 25.10
CA GLU A 21 -11.85 -9.67 24.25
C GLU A 21 -12.72 -9.02 23.16
N GLY A 22 -12.79 -7.69 23.11
CA GLY A 22 -13.53 -6.96 22.08
C GLY A 22 -14.52 -5.94 22.64
N VAL A 23 -15.58 -5.71 21.88
CA VAL A 23 -16.66 -4.78 22.19
C VAL A 23 -17.97 -5.56 22.28
N ASP A 24 -18.87 -5.17 23.18
CA ASP A 24 -20.20 -5.78 23.27
C ASP A 24 -20.89 -5.77 21.90
N HIS A 25 -21.39 -6.93 21.45
CA HIS A 25 -21.89 -7.07 20.10
C HIS A 25 -23.10 -6.16 19.81
N ARG A 26 -23.86 -5.74 20.82
CA ARG A 26 -24.96 -4.77 20.64
C ARG A 26 -24.47 -3.39 20.25
N VAL A 27 -23.25 -3.01 20.63
CA VAL A 27 -22.61 -1.77 20.15
C VAL A 27 -22.30 -1.89 18.66
N ILE A 28 -21.82 -3.07 18.24
CA ILE A 28 -21.53 -3.36 16.83
C ILE A 28 -22.84 -3.26 16.02
N GLU A 29 -23.89 -3.97 16.44
CA GLU A 29 -25.19 -3.98 15.74
C GLU A 29 -25.88 -2.61 15.65
N GLN A 30 -25.61 -1.69 16.57
CA GLN A 30 -26.34 -0.41 16.67
C GLN A 30 -25.54 0.80 16.17
N LEU A 31 -24.21 0.76 16.21
CA LEU A 31 -23.35 1.93 15.99
C LEU A 31 -22.25 1.72 14.96
N VAL A 32 -21.95 0.48 14.55
CA VAL A 32 -20.84 0.19 13.63
C VAL A 32 -21.37 0.03 12.21
N ASP A 33 -20.96 0.92 11.32
CA ASP A 33 -21.30 0.83 9.90
C ASP A 33 -20.42 -0.18 9.14
N LEU A 34 -19.18 -0.37 9.60
CA LEU A 34 -18.17 -1.19 8.92
C LEU A 34 -17.17 -1.79 9.91
N GLU A 35 -16.91 -3.09 9.77
CA GLU A 35 -15.81 -3.79 10.43
C GLU A 35 -14.62 -3.95 9.47
N ILE A 36 -13.42 -3.56 9.89
CA ILE A 36 -12.20 -3.60 9.06
C ILE A 36 -11.14 -4.46 9.74
N SER A 37 -10.62 -5.46 9.01
CA SER A 37 -9.39 -6.15 9.36
C SER A 37 -8.21 -5.59 8.54
N ILE A 38 -7.03 -5.48 9.18
CA ILE A 38 -5.76 -5.14 8.51
C ILE A 38 -4.91 -6.38 8.16
N GLY A 39 -5.45 -7.58 8.41
CA GLY A 39 -4.86 -8.85 8.02
C GLY A 39 -5.24 -10.01 8.95
N ASP A 40 -4.90 -11.22 8.54
CA ASP A 40 -5.31 -12.46 9.22
C ASP A 40 -4.39 -12.79 10.41
N TYR A 41 -4.41 -11.92 11.41
CA TYR A 41 -3.66 -12.06 12.66
C TYR A 41 -4.34 -11.27 13.79
N VAL A 42 -3.97 -11.56 15.04
CA VAL A 42 -4.57 -10.92 16.23
C VAL A 42 -3.61 -9.92 16.84
N LEU A 43 -4.12 -8.72 17.15
CA LEU A 43 -3.41 -7.67 17.89
C LEU A 43 -4.02 -7.50 19.29
N THR A 44 -3.29 -6.86 20.19
CA THR A 44 -3.74 -6.65 21.58
C THR A 44 -4.87 -5.62 21.71
N ASN A 45 -4.98 -4.69 20.76
CA ASN A 45 -6.07 -3.72 20.64
C ASN A 45 -6.16 -3.15 19.22
N GLY A 46 -7.23 -2.39 18.97
CA GLY A 46 -7.52 -1.78 17.67
C GLY A 46 -6.73 -0.51 17.34
N ALA A 47 -5.94 0.05 18.26
CA ALA A 47 -5.28 1.35 18.04
C ALA A 47 -4.26 1.29 16.90
N ILE A 48 -3.52 0.18 16.77
CA ILE A 48 -2.57 -0.04 15.67
C ILE A 48 -3.32 -0.18 14.35
N ALA A 49 -4.45 -0.90 14.32
CA ALA A 49 -5.27 -1.02 13.14
C ALA A 49 -5.84 0.33 12.69
N ALA A 50 -6.36 1.13 13.62
CA ALA A 50 -6.83 2.47 13.35
C ALA A 50 -5.71 3.38 12.81
N ALA A 51 -4.51 3.30 13.38
CA ALA A 51 -3.36 4.07 12.89
C ALA A 51 -2.96 3.67 11.46
N VAL A 52 -2.91 2.37 11.16
CA VAL A 52 -2.59 1.85 9.81
C VAL A 52 -3.63 2.30 8.79
N VAL A 53 -4.93 2.17 9.12
CA VAL A 53 -6.02 2.61 8.23
C VAL A 53 -5.98 4.12 8.03
N THR A 54 -5.74 4.89 9.11
CA THR A 54 -5.61 6.36 9.04
C THR A 54 -4.46 6.76 8.13
N ASP A 55 -3.27 6.18 8.29
CA ASP A 55 -2.11 6.46 7.45
C ASP A 55 -2.39 6.17 5.96
N ALA A 56 -3.00 5.01 5.68
CA ALA A 56 -3.37 4.62 4.32
C ALA A 56 -4.40 5.55 3.67
N ILE A 57 -5.29 6.16 4.45
CA ILE A 57 -6.29 7.13 3.99
C ILE A 57 -5.67 8.52 3.80
N VAL A 58 -5.00 9.03 4.83
CA VAL A 58 -4.51 10.42 4.88
C VAL A 58 -3.55 10.70 3.73
N ARG A 59 -2.69 9.74 3.39
CA ARG A 59 -1.77 9.87 2.25
C ARG A 59 -2.45 10.07 0.89
N LEU A 60 -3.72 9.68 0.74
CA LEU A 60 -4.48 9.84 -0.50
C LEU A 60 -5.15 11.23 -0.58
N LEU A 61 -5.15 12.00 0.51
CA LEU A 61 -5.75 13.32 0.53
C LEU A 61 -4.91 14.33 -0.26
N PRO A 62 -5.56 15.31 -0.94
CA PRO A 62 -4.86 16.34 -1.68
C PRO A 62 -3.85 17.10 -0.81
N GLY A 63 -2.59 17.12 -1.25
CA GLY A 63 -1.50 17.84 -0.57
C GLY A 63 -0.84 17.08 0.58
N ALA A 64 -1.28 15.86 0.91
CA ALA A 64 -0.61 15.02 1.92
C ALA A 64 0.75 14.49 1.41
N LEU A 65 0.81 14.16 0.12
CA LEU A 65 2.05 13.77 -0.56
C LEU A 65 2.61 14.96 -1.35
N GLY A 66 3.92 15.16 -1.28
CA GLY A 66 4.58 16.29 -1.94
C GLY A 66 4.53 16.22 -3.47
N ASP A 67 4.73 15.03 -4.06
CA ASP A 67 4.59 14.79 -5.50
C ASP A 67 3.29 14.02 -5.77
N PRO A 68 2.35 14.58 -6.57
CA PRO A 68 1.11 13.89 -6.93
C PRO A 68 1.32 12.54 -7.64
N ARG A 69 2.48 12.34 -8.27
CA ARG A 69 2.84 11.06 -8.93
C ARG A 69 3.23 9.98 -7.93
N SER A 70 3.56 10.33 -6.69
CA SER A 70 3.91 9.36 -5.65
C SER A 70 2.78 8.39 -5.37
N ALA A 71 1.51 8.76 -5.58
CA ALA A 71 0.36 7.88 -5.41
C ALA A 71 -0.06 7.15 -6.71
N LEU A 72 0.74 7.24 -7.78
CA LEU A 72 0.48 6.59 -9.08
C LEU A 72 1.47 5.43 -9.33
N ASP A 73 2.72 5.60 -8.93
CA ASP A 73 3.77 4.60 -9.12
C ASP A 73 3.92 3.70 -7.87
N GLU A 74 2.82 3.07 -7.44
CA GLU A 74 2.80 2.25 -6.22
C GLU A 74 2.19 0.86 -6.42
N SER A 75 2.53 -0.02 -5.49
CA SER A 75 1.97 -1.35 -5.41
C SER A 75 0.45 -1.29 -5.17
N PHE A 76 -0.28 -2.26 -5.74
CA PHE A 76 -1.74 -2.41 -5.59
C PHE A 76 -2.58 -1.28 -6.20
N ILE A 77 -2.00 -0.51 -7.13
CA ILE A 77 -2.70 0.40 -8.05
C ILE A 77 -3.03 -0.36 -9.33
N ASP A 78 -4.00 0.09 -10.13
CA ASP A 78 -4.33 -0.54 -11.42
C ASP A 78 -3.17 -0.43 -12.44
N PRO A 79 -2.64 -1.55 -12.99
CA PRO A 79 -2.97 -2.95 -12.71
C PRO A 79 -2.36 -3.42 -11.39
N ASN A 80 -3.14 -4.18 -10.58
CA ASN A 80 -2.89 -4.57 -9.18
C ASN A 80 -1.59 -5.36 -8.94
N LEU A 81 -0.45 -4.76 -9.21
CA LEU A 81 0.87 -5.37 -9.22
C LEU A 81 1.72 -4.83 -8.07
N LEU A 82 2.82 -5.51 -7.76
CA LEU A 82 3.89 -4.99 -6.92
C LEU A 82 4.78 -4.03 -7.72
N GLU A 83 5.32 -3.02 -7.07
CA GLU A 83 6.31 -2.11 -7.69
C GLU A 83 7.55 -2.83 -8.23
N ALA A 84 8.17 -2.22 -9.25
CA ALA A 84 9.51 -2.60 -9.69
C ALA A 84 10.56 -2.39 -8.58
N PRO A 85 11.68 -3.13 -8.58
CA PRO A 85 12.74 -2.93 -7.61
C PRO A 85 13.40 -1.56 -7.79
N ALA A 86 13.56 -0.85 -6.67
CA ALA A 86 14.21 0.45 -6.62
C ALA A 86 15.71 0.32 -6.33
N TYR A 87 16.52 1.18 -6.95
CA TYR A 87 17.96 1.26 -6.76
C TYR A 87 18.36 2.71 -6.49
N THR A 88 19.36 2.89 -5.64
CA THR A 88 19.95 4.20 -5.34
C THR A 88 21.46 4.09 -5.28
N LYS A 89 22.15 5.21 -5.12
CA LYS A 89 23.61 5.24 -4.99
C LYS A 89 24.06 4.45 -3.76
N PRO A 90 25.22 3.77 -3.81
CA PRO A 90 26.20 3.72 -4.90
C PRO A 90 25.83 2.75 -6.03
N ILE A 91 26.45 2.91 -7.22
CA ILE A 91 26.19 2.04 -8.40
C ILE A 91 26.57 0.57 -8.13
N GLU A 92 27.59 0.33 -7.31
CA GLU A 92 28.01 -1.00 -6.89
C GLU A 92 28.11 -1.06 -5.38
N PHE A 93 27.44 -2.05 -4.78
CA PHE A 93 27.48 -2.33 -3.35
C PHE A 93 27.80 -3.80 -3.12
N ARG A 94 28.98 -4.10 -2.55
CA ARG A 94 29.44 -5.48 -2.27
C ARG A 94 29.43 -6.39 -3.51
N GLY A 95 29.81 -5.88 -4.68
CA GLY A 95 29.78 -6.62 -5.95
C GLY A 95 28.41 -6.70 -6.62
N LEU A 96 27.35 -6.20 -5.99
CA LEU A 96 26.01 -6.11 -6.57
C LEU A 96 25.88 -4.78 -7.31
N LYS A 97 25.57 -4.84 -8.61
CA LYS A 97 25.47 -3.66 -9.48
C LYS A 97 24.03 -3.27 -9.74
N VAL A 98 23.75 -1.97 -9.62
CA VAL A 98 23.14 -1.16 -10.68
C VAL A 98 22.70 -1.86 -11.98
N PRO A 99 21.45 -2.31 -12.24
CA PRO A 99 21.09 -2.73 -13.59
C PRO A 99 21.43 -1.65 -14.62
N GLU A 100 22.20 -1.99 -15.65
CA GLU A 100 22.75 -1.01 -16.60
C GLU A 100 21.66 -0.17 -17.28
N ILE A 101 20.48 -0.75 -17.48
CA ILE A 101 19.33 -0.04 -18.04
C ILE A 101 18.90 1.17 -17.20
N LEU A 102 18.99 1.08 -15.87
CA LEU A 102 18.68 2.18 -14.96
C LEU A 102 19.75 3.28 -14.98
N LEU A 103 20.94 2.98 -15.49
CA LEU A 103 22.05 3.93 -15.65
C LEU A 103 22.05 4.60 -17.05
N SER A 104 21.24 4.11 -17.98
CA SER A 104 21.25 4.52 -19.38
C SER A 104 20.67 5.92 -19.64
N GLY A 105 19.87 6.45 -18.70
CA GLY A 105 19.07 7.67 -18.91
C GLY A 105 17.93 7.52 -19.93
N HIS A 106 17.72 6.33 -20.49
CA HIS A 106 16.73 6.09 -21.54
C HIS A 106 15.34 5.81 -20.94
N HIS A 107 14.58 6.87 -20.63
CA HIS A 107 13.30 6.78 -19.92
C HIS A 107 12.35 5.69 -20.43
N ALA A 108 12.11 5.59 -21.75
CA ALA A 108 11.22 4.56 -22.30
C ALA A 108 11.65 3.12 -21.99
N LYS A 109 12.96 2.82 -22.05
CA LYS A 109 13.49 1.49 -21.74
C LYS A 109 13.49 1.21 -20.24
N ILE A 110 13.63 2.25 -19.42
CA ILE A 110 13.54 2.14 -17.97
C ILE A 110 12.10 1.78 -17.57
N GLU A 111 11.10 2.44 -18.16
CA GLU A 111 9.69 2.14 -17.89
C GLU A 111 9.28 0.75 -18.40
N GLU A 112 9.74 0.35 -19.58
CA GLU A 112 9.57 -1.03 -20.08
C GLU A 112 10.15 -2.05 -19.11
N TRP A 113 11.40 -1.85 -18.68
CA TRP A 113 12.05 -2.72 -17.71
C TRP A 113 11.35 -2.75 -16.35
N LYS A 114 10.86 -1.60 -15.85
CA LYS A 114 10.10 -1.53 -14.60
C LYS A 114 8.80 -2.31 -14.70
N SER A 115 8.07 -2.18 -15.82
CA SER A 115 6.83 -2.92 -16.07
C SER A 115 7.07 -4.44 -16.07
N GLU A 116 8.09 -4.91 -16.81
CA GLU A 116 8.47 -6.32 -16.82
C GLU A 116 8.84 -6.82 -15.41
N MET A 117 9.57 -6.01 -14.66
CA MET A 117 10.03 -6.38 -13.32
C MET A 117 8.92 -6.39 -12.28
N SER A 118 7.97 -5.46 -12.38
CA SER A 118 6.75 -5.44 -11.58
C SER A 118 5.95 -6.73 -11.78
N ILE A 119 5.71 -7.13 -13.04
CA ILE A 119 5.00 -8.38 -13.36
C ILE A 119 5.74 -9.59 -12.81
N LYS A 120 7.06 -9.69 -13.07
CA LYS A 120 7.88 -10.81 -12.60
C LYS A 120 7.84 -10.93 -11.08
N ARG A 121 8.05 -9.81 -10.37
CA ARG A 121 8.05 -9.77 -8.89
C ARG A 121 6.67 -10.11 -8.32
N THR A 122 5.60 -9.67 -8.97
CA THR A 122 4.22 -10.03 -8.59
C THR A 122 3.99 -11.53 -8.75
N LYS A 123 4.35 -12.10 -9.89
CA LYS A 123 4.23 -13.55 -10.14
C LYS A 123 5.00 -14.39 -9.13
N GLU A 124 6.17 -13.93 -8.71
CA GLU A 124 7.02 -14.65 -7.76
C GLU A 124 6.52 -14.54 -6.31
N ASN A 125 6.08 -13.36 -5.86
CA ASN A 125 5.82 -13.09 -4.44
C ASN A 125 4.33 -13.03 -4.07
N ARG A 126 3.48 -12.64 -5.01
CA ARG A 126 2.04 -12.44 -4.84
C ARG A 126 1.28 -12.90 -6.10
N PRO A 127 1.41 -14.19 -6.47
CA PRO A 127 0.74 -14.73 -7.67
C PRO A 127 -0.79 -14.57 -7.61
N ASP A 128 -1.36 -14.50 -6.40
CA ASP A 128 -2.76 -14.23 -6.13
C ASP A 128 -3.26 -12.89 -6.68
N LEU A 129 -2.37 -11.93 -6.97
CA LEU A 129 -2.74 -10.64 -7.55
C LEU A 129 -2.87 -10.67 -9.09
N LEU A 130 -2.50 -11.77 -9.74
CA LEU A 130 -2.57 -11.94 -11.20
C LEU A 130 -3.80 -12.72 -11.69
N GLU A 131 -4.61 -13.21 -10.76
CA GLU A 131 -5.89 -13.86 -11.02
C GLU A 131 -7.00 -12.82 -11.25
#